data_AF-T0HJS2-F1
#
_entry.id   AF-T0HJS2-F1
#
_cell.length_a   1.000
_cell.length_b   1.000
_cell.length_c   1.000
_cell.angle_alpha   90.00
_cell.angle_beta   90.00
_cell.angle_gamma   90.00
#
_symmetry.space_group_name_H-M   'P 1'
#
loop_
_entity.id
_entity.type
_entity.pdbx_description
1 polymer ?
#
loop_
_entity_poly.entity_id
_entity_poly.type
_entity_poly.pdbx_seq_one_letter_code
_entity_poly.pdbx_strand_id
1 'polypeptide(L)'
;MYRPGMSHLSSIYSVWDGNAEALAADIGESGVLVRQWRNRENIPPRYWQRIIDAAARRGGSVAWTDFLPPEDTTPALCTICDLRLEDATIRACGERDCPNAQKDAA
;
A
#
# COMPACT_ATOMS: atom_id res chain seq x y z
N MET A 1 17.34 17.82 -0.53
CA MET A 1 16.09 18.11 0.19
C MET A 1 15.43 16.78 0.52
N TYR A 2 15.41 16.41 1.80
CA TYR A 2 14.86 15.14 2.28
C TYR A 2 13.33 15.22 2.21
N ARG A 3 12.68 14.43 1.34
CA ARG A 3 11.23 14.29 1.31
C ARG A 3 10.92 13.12 2.25
N PRO A 4 10.45 13.36 3.49
CA PRO A 4 10.26 12.28 4.45
C PRO A 4 9.28 11.26 3.84
N GLY A 5 9.60 9.98 3.96
CA GLY A 5 8.71 8.89 3.55
C GLY A 5 7.33 9.11 4.16
N MET A 6 6.36 9.48 3.32
CA MET A 6 4.97 9.50 3.72
C MET A 6 4.50 8.06 3.71
N SER A 7 4.30 7.49 4.90
CA SER A 7 3.58 6.24 5.06
C SER A 7 2.31 6.28 4.20
N HIS A 8 1.97 5.18 3.52
CA HIS A 8 0.75 5.08 2.70
C HIS A 8 -0.50 5.45 3.50
N LEU A 9 -0.47 5.27 4.83
CA LEU A 9 -1.53 5.67 5.74
C LEU A 9 -1.72 7.19 5.85
N SER A 10 -0.84 8.02 5.30
CA SER A 10 -0.90 9.49 5.44
C SER A 10 -2.20 10.08 4.88
N SER A 11 -2.77 9.47 3.84
CA SER A 11 -4.09 9.84 3.29
C SER A 11 -5.22 9.57 4.29
N ILE A 12 -5.13 8.51 5.09
CA ILE A 12 -6.11 8.24 6.15
C ILE A 12 -6.03 9.34 7.19
N TYR A 13 -4.82 9.66 7.67
CA TYR A 13 -4.64 10.67 8.71
C TYR A 13 -4.97 12.11 8.26
N SER A 14 -5.05 12.41 6.96
CA SER A 14 -5.34 13.78 6.51
C SER A 14 -6.75 14.24 6.84
N VAL A 15 -7.70 13.33 7.04
CA VAL A 15 -9.05 13.66 7.55
C VAL A 15 -9.01 14.27 8.95
N TRP A 16 -7.93 14.02 9.68
CA TRP A 16 -7.67 14.53 11.02
C TRP A 16 -6.50 15.52 11.05
N ASP A 17 -6.22 16.24 9.96
CA ASP A 17 -5.10 17.19 9.84
C ASP A 17 -3.73 16.56 10.18
N GLY A 18 -3.58 15.25 9.93
CA GLY A 18 -2.38 14.50 10.28
C GLY A 18 -2.25 14.19 11.78
N ASN A 19 -3.26 14.48 12.60
CA ASN A 19 -3.23 14.34 14.05
C ASN A 19 -3.77 12.97 14.52
N ALA A 20 -2.87 12.16 15.06
CA ALA A 20 -3.19 10.84 15.62
C ALA A 20 -4.10 10.91 16.86
N GLU A 21 -4.03 11.98 17.67
CA GLU A 21 -4.89 12.15 18.84
C GLU A 21 -6.34 12.43 18.44
N ALA A 22 -6.55 13.22 17.39
CA ALA A 22 -7.89 13.51 16.89
C ALA A 22 -8.55 12.25 16.32
N LEU A 23 -7.80 11.42 15.59
CA LEU A 23 -8.29 10.11 15.17
C LEU A 23 -8.61 9.21 16.37
N ALA A 24 -7.70 9.13 17.33
CA ALA A 24 -7.86 8.31 18.52
C ALA A 24 -9.11 8.68 19.32
N ALA A 25 -9.36 9.98 19.51
CA ALA A 25 -10.54 10.50 20.19
C ALA A 25 -11.85 10.09 19.49
N ASP A 26 -11.89 10.15 18.15
CA ASP A 26 -13.09 9.82 17.38
C ASP A 26 -13.44 8.33 17.37
N ILE A 27 -12.43 7.47 17.41
CA ILE A 27 -12.64 6.02 17.46
C ILE A 27 -12.74 5.51 18.90
N GLY A 28 -12.34 6.29 19.91
CA GLY A 28 -12.36 5.89 21.32
C GLY A 28 -11.18 4.99 21.71
N GLU A 29 -10.00 5.26 21.15
CA GLU A 29 -8.75 4.54 21.44
C GLU A 29 -7.68 5.50 21.98
N SER A 30 -6.54 4.97 22.44
CA SER A 30 -5.43 5.81 22.90
C SER A 30 -4.62 6.40 21.74
N GLY A 31 -4.19 7.66 21.86
CA GLY A 31 -3.29 8.28 20.88
C GLY A 31 -1.97 7.55 20.71
N VAL A 32 -1.46 6.91 21.77
CA VAL A 32 -0.26 6.06 21.72
C VAL A 32 -0.45 4.89 20.74
N LEU A 33 -1.59 4.20 20.81
CA LEU A 33 -1.92 3.09 19.91
C LEU A 33 -1.95 3.56 18.45
N VAL A 34 -2.62 4.68 18.19
CA VAL A 34 -2.75 5.25 16.84
C VAL A 34 -1.40 5.72 16.29
N ARG A 35 -0.53 6.31 17.11
CA ARG A 35 0.85 6.66 16.72
C ARG A 35 1.67 5.41 16.40
N GLN A 36 1.49 4.33 17.15
CA GLN A 36 2.17 3.06 16.85
C GLN A 36 1.75 2.50 15.49
N TRP A 37 0.48 2.61 15.09
CA TRP A 37 0.05 2.19 13.75
C TRP A 37 0.77 2.97 12.66
N ARG A 38 0.88 4.29 12.81
CA ARG A 38 1.61 5.16 11.87
C ARG A 38 3.08 4.77 11.77
N ASN A 39 3.74 4.56 12.90
CA ASN A 39 5.16 4.20 12.95
C ASN A 39 5.44 2.79 12.39
N ARG A 40 4.47 1.89 12.48
CA ARG A 40 4.54 0.52 11.95
C ARG A 40 3.98 0.40 10.54
N GLU A 41 3.46 1.50 10.00
CA GLU A 41 2.76 1.56 8.71
C GLU A 41 1.68 0.47 8.57
N ASN A 42 0.98 0.16 9.66
CA ASN A 42 -0.01 -0.90 9.69
C ASN A 42 -1.13 -0.60 10.69
N ILE A 43 -2.37 -0.62 10.22
CA ILE A 43 -3.58 -0.52 11.04
C ILE A 43 -4.25 -1.90 11.05
N PRO A 44 -4.54 -2.50 12.23
CA PRO A 44 -5.19 -3.80 12.25
C PRO A 44 -6.62 -3.78 11.65
N PRO A 45 -7.03 -4.77 10.84
CA PRO A 45 -8.33 -4.81 10.15
C PRO A 45 -9.56 -4.57 11.02
N ARG A 46 -9.52 -4.99 12.28
CA ARG A 46 -10.60 -4.78 13.25
C ARG A 46 -10.95 -3.30 13.50
N TYR A 47 -10.05 -2.38 13.16
CA TYR A 47 -10.26 -0.94 13.33
C TYR A 47 -10.73 -0.23 12.04
N TRP A 48 -10.62 -0.86 10.87
CA TRP A 48 -10.83 -0.18 9.59
C TRP A 48 -12.25 0.38 9.48
N GLN A 49 -13.28 -0.42 9.78
CA GLN A 49 -14.66 0.05 9.73
C GLN A 49 -14.90 1.25 10.67
N ARG A 50 -14.37 1.21 11.90
CA ARG A 50 -14.50 2.32 12.87
C ARG A 50 -13.86 3.61 12.35
N ILE A 51 -12.74 3.50 11.64
CA ILE A 51 -12.02 4.64 11.05
C ILE A 51 -12.81 5.18 9.84
N ILE A 52 -13.35 4.31 8.99
CA ILE A 52 -14.19 4.70 7.85
C ILE A 52 -15.43 5.45 8.35
N ASP A 53 -16.12 4.92 9.36
CA ASP A 53 -17.30 5.55 9.95
C ASP A 53 -16.96 6.89 10.61
N ALA A 54 -15.80 6.99 11.27
CA ALA A 54 -15.32 8.23 11.87
C ALA A 54 -14.98 9.28 10.81
N ALA A 55 -14.33 8.89 9.72
CA ALA A 55 -14.04 9.77 8.60
C ALA A 55 -15.33 10.31 7.97
N ALA A 56 -16.31 9.43 7.74
CA ALA A 56 -17.61 9.80 7.20
C ALA A 56 -18.34 10.83 8.08
N ARG A 57 -18.27 10.70 9.42
CA ARG A 57 -18.84 11.68 10.35
C ARG A 57 -18.19 13.07 10.26
N ARG A 58 -16.92 13.16 9.84
CA ARG A 58 -16.21 14.44 9.61
C ARG A 58 -16.40 15.00 8.20
N GLY A 59 -17.13 14.30 7.33
CA GLY A 59 -17.23 14.65 5.91
C GLY A 59 -15.99 14.26 5.08
N GLY A 60 -15.08 13.47 5.65
CA GLY A 60 -13.98 12.84 4.92
C GLY A 60 -14.40 11.51 4.30
N SER A 61 -13.58 11.01 3.37
CA SER A 61 -13.75 9.68 2.79
C SER A 61 -12.45 8.91 2.92
N VAL A 62 -12.55 7.69 3.45
CA VAL A 62 -11.46 6.72 3.53
C VAL A 62 -11.98 5.42 2.95
N ALA A 63 -11.29 4.87 1.97
CA ALA A 63 -11.64 3.62 1.31
C ALA A 63 -10.93 2.43 1.98
N TRP A 64 -11.48 1.24 1.80
CA TRP A 64 -10.86 -0.02 2.25
C TRP A 64 -9.46 -0.23 1.67
N THR A 65 -9.23 0.26 0.45
CA THR A 65 -7.92 0.19 -0.25
C THR A 65 -6.86 1.07 0.40
N ASP A 66 -7.23 2.11 1.14
CA ASP A 66 -6.26 3.03 1.75
C ASP A 66 -5.50 2.39 2.93
N PHE A 67 -6.05 1.32 3.50
CA PHE A 67 -5.43 0.56 4.59
C PHE A 67 -4.45 -0.50 4.09
N LEU A 68 -4.47 -0.80 2.79
CA LEU A 68 -3.58 -1.77 2.20
C LEU A 68 -2.26 -1.06 1.87
N PRO A 69 -1.11 -1.73 2.10
CA PRO A 69 0.14 -1.24 1.55
C PRO A 69 -0.02 -1.13 0.02
N PRO A 70 0.65 -0.16 -0.62
CA PRO A 70 0.68 -0.10 -2.07
C PRO A 70 1.15 -1.47 -2.56
N GLU A 71 0.41 -2.04 -3.51
CA GLU A 71 0.79 -3.32 -4.09
C GLU A 71 2.24 -3.20 -4.53
N ASP A 72 3.13 -4.00 -3.94
CA ASP A 72 4.49 -4.18 -4.43
C ASP A 72 4.32 -4.67 -5.86
N THR A 73 4.31 -3.72 -6.78
CA THR A 73 4.48 -3.94 -8.21
C THR A 73 5.96 -4.24 -8.40
N THR A 74 6.46 -5.25 -7.69
CA THR A 74 7.63 -5.98 -8.13
C THR A 74 7.25 -6.48 -9.51
N PRO A 75 7.90 -6.00 -10.59
CA PRO A 75 7.66 -6.58 -11.90
C PRO A 75 7.87 -8.08 -11.73
N ALA A 76 6.90 -8.88 -12.18
CA ALA A 76 7.03 -10.33 -12.17
C ALA A 76 8.37 -10.65 -12.86
N LEU A 77 9.39 -11.00 -12.08
CA LEU A 77 10.68 -11.36 -12.64
C LEU A 77 10.45 -12.63 -13.44
N CYS A 78 10.83 -12.62 -14.71
CA CYS A 78 10.86 -13.84 -15.49
C CYS A 78 11.93 -14.75 -14.86
N THR A 79 11.50 -15.84 -14.22
CA THR A 79 12.38 -16.80 -13.55
C THR A 79 13.36 -17.53 -14.48
N ILE A 80 13.25 -17.30 -15.79
CA ILE A 80 14.05 -17.96 -16.83
C ILE A 80 15.28 -17.11 -17.24
N CYS A 81 15.21 -15.78 -17.21
CA CYS A 81 16.27 -14.95 -17.79
C CYS A 81 16.71 -13.73 -16.98
N ASP A 82 16.21 -13.53 -15.75
CA ASP A 82 16.58 -12.42 -14.86
C ASP A 82 16.43 -11.01 -15.48
N LEU A 83 15.73 -10.89 -16.62
CA LEU A 83 15.45 -9.59 -17.23
C LEU A 83 14.34 -8.89 -16.45
N ARG A 84 14.61 -7.65 -16.04
CA ARG A 84 13.60 -6.71 -15.55
C ARG A 84 12.61 -6.42 -16.68
N LEU A 85 11.39 -6.89 -16.50
CA LEU A 85 10.24 -6.58 -17.36
C LEU A 85 9.83 -5.13 -17.09
N GLU A 86 10.45 -4.17 -17.79
CA GLU A 86 10.11 -2.75 -17.71
C GLU A 86 8.84 -2.39 -18.50
N ASP A 87 8.21 -3.34 -19.19
CA ASP A 87 7.02 -3.09 -20.00
C ASP A 87 5.81 -3.91 -19.52
N ALA A 88 4.76 -3.19 -19.14
CA ALA A 88 3.48 -3.69 -18.65
C ALA A 88 2.63 -4.43 -19.72
N THR A 89 3.22 -4.94 -20.79
CA THR A 89 2.53 -5.64 -21.87
C THR A 89 2.82 -7.14 -21.96
N ILE A 90 3.74 -7.68 -21.17
CA ILE A 90 4.06 -9.12 -21.22
C ILE A 90 3.41 -9.84 -20.05
N ARG A 91 2.10 -10.08 -20.18
CA ARG A 91 1.39 -11.05 -19.31
C ARG A 91 1.64 -12.51 -19.72
N ALA A 92 2.52 -12.77 -20.68
CA ALA A 92 2.81 -14.11 -21.16
C ALA A 92 4.21 -14.18 -21.81
N CYS A 93 5.28 -14.25 -21.01
CA CYS A 93 6.44 -15.00 -21.48
C CYS A 93 6.13 -16.46 -21.22
N GLY A 94 5.41 -17.12 -22.14
CA GLY A 94 5.45 -18.56 -22.22
C GLY A 94 6.83 -18.99 -22.73
N GLU A 95 7.27 -20.21 -22.43
CA GLU A 95 8.56 -20.79 -22.83
C GLU A 95 8.93 -20.54 -24.32
N ARG A 96 7.92 -20.37 -25.19
CA ARG A 96 8.05 -20.08 -26.62
C ARG A 96 8.53 -18.67 -26.98
N ASP A 97 8.23 -17.67 -26.15
CA ASP A 97 8.49 -16.26 -26.46
C ASP A 97 9.82 -15.77 -25.85
N CYS A 98 10.53 -16.63 -25.13
CA CYS A 98 11.83 -16.31 -24.54
C CYS A 98 12.95 -16.39 -25.59
N PRO A 99 13.63 -15.28 -25.95
CA PRO A 99 14.72 -15.29 -26.93
C PRO A 99 15.91 -16.15 -26.49
N ASN A 100 16.05 -16.40 -25.20
CA ASN A 100 17.12 -17.24 -24.65
C ASN A 100 16.78 -18.73 -24.71
N ALA A 101 15.52 -19.12 -24.52
CA ALA A 101 15.07 -20.51 -24.67
C ALA A 101 15.20 -21.01 -26.13
N GLN A 102 15.11 -20.10 -27.10
CA GLN A 102 15.29 -20.43 -28.53
C GLN A 102 16.75 -20.60 -28.94
N LYS A 103 17.72 -20.14 -28.14
CA LYS A 103 19.15 -20.27 -28.45
C LYS A 103 19.70 -21.66 -28.14
N ASP A 104 19.08 -22.39 -27.23
CA ASP A 104 19.47 -23.76 -26.86
C ASP A 104 18.84 -24.84 -27.76
N ALA A 105 18.00 -24.43 -28.73
CA ALA A 105 17.32 -25.32 -29.67
C ALA A 105 17.94 -25.32 -31.08
N ALA A 106 19.11 -24.70 -31.26
CA ALA A 106 19.84 -24.58 -32.53
C ALA A 106 21.11 -25.42 -32.56
#